data_AF-A0AAQ2BLQ0-F1
#
_entry.id   AF-A0AAQ2BLQ0-F1
#
_cell.length_a   1.000
_cell.length_b   1.000
_cell.length_c   1.000
_cell.angle_alpha   90.00
_cell.angle_beta   90.00
_cell.angle_gamma   90.00
#
_symmetry.space_group_name_H-M   'P 1'
#
loop_
_entity.id
_entity.type
_entity.pdbx_description
1 polymer ?
#
loop_
_entity_poly.entity_id
_entity_poly.type
_entity_poly.pdbx_seq_one_letter_code
_entity_poly.pdbx_strand_id
1 'polypeptide(L)'
;MNRRDLLLQEMGISQWTLYRPEVLQGSVGISVAENIRFITVSDENISGSPLLADVLLSLDLKREDCLCLNYDQIQHIESQQPIRYWLLSENSDQIDRTLSFCMLAERVYRSPSWQQFQSNQQAKRELWQQIQQP
;
A
#
# COMPACT_ATOMS: atom_id res chain seq x y z
N MET A 1 -33.50 14.98 13.96
CA MET A 1 -33.50 15.98 12.87
C MET A 1 -33.45 17.36 13.52
N ASN A 2 -32.34 18.08 13.40
CA ASN A 2 -32.05 19.27 14.21
C ASN A 2 -32.54 20.55 13.51
N ARG A 3 -33.26 21.44 14.21
CA ARG A 3 -33.81 22.70 13.64
C ARG A 3 -32.75 23.60 13.01
N ARG A 4 -31.51 23.47 13.52
CA ARG A 4 -30.32 24.17 13.02
C ARG A 4 -29.97 23.77 11.59
N ASP A 5 -30.16 22.50 11.21
CA ASP A 5 -29.77 22.02 9.88
C ASP A 5 -30.71 22.56 8.80
N LEU A 6 -32.00 22.65 9.10
CA LEU A 6 -33.00 23.26 8.23
C LEU A 6 -32.69 24.74 7.95
N LEU A 7 -32.31 25.50 8.98
CA LEU A 7 -31.97 26.92 8.83
C LEU A 7 -30.69 27.13 8.02
N LEU A 8 -29.71 26.24 8.16
CA LEU A 8 -28.47 26.33 7.39
C LEU A 8 -28.68 26.00 5.92
N GLN A 9 -29.58 25.04 5.62
CA GLN A 9 -29.98 24.71 4.26
C GLN A 9 -30.75 25.85 3.59
N GLU A 10 -31.68 26.50 4.29
CA GLU A 10 -32.44 27.68 3.78
C GLU A 10 -31.53 28.88 3.49
N MET A 11 -30.39 29.01 4.18
CA MET A 11 -29.38 30.04 3.91
C MET A 11 -28.40 29.66 2.77
N GLY A 12 -28.61 28.52 2.10
CA GLY A 12 -27.74 28.05 1.02
C GLY A 12 -26.37 27.56 1.49
N ILE A 13 -26.21 27.25 2.78
CA ILE A 13 -24.94 26.81 3.36
C ILE A 13 -24.88 25.28 3.28
N SER A 14 -24.04 24.78 2.38
CA SER A 14 -23.73 23.34 2.28
C SER A 14 -22.96 22.88 3.51
N GLN A 15 -23.57 22.03 4.33
CA GLN A 15 -22.86 21.36 5.42
C GLN A 15 -22.05 20.18 4.87
N TRP A 16 -20.72 20.26 4.98
CA TRP A 16 -19.85 19.14 4.68
C TRP A 16 -19.74 18.25 5.92
N THR A 17 -20.33 17.06 5.86
CA THR A 17 -20.15 16.03 6.89
C THR A 17 -18.91 15.20 6.56
N LEU A 18 -17.99 15.11 7.51
CA LEU A 18 -16.82 14.22 7.40
C LEU A 18 -17.28 12.77 7.23
N TYR A 19 -16.87 12.14 6.12
CA TYR A 19 -17.07 10.72 5.92
C TYR A 19 -16.07 9.95 6.79
N ARG A 20 -16.58 9.19 7.77
CA ARG A 20 -15.84 8.44 8.81
C ARG A 20 -15.04 9.32 9.80
N PRO A 21 -15.72 9.96 10.77
CA PRO A 21 -15.05 10.73 11.83
C PRO A 21 -14.18 9.88 12.75
N GLU A 22 -14.37 8.56 12.74
CA GLU A 22 -13.61 7.57 13.53
C GLU A 22 -12.13 7.49 13.11
N VAL A 23 -11.81 7.85 11.86
CA VAL A 23 -10.44 7.95 11.32
C VAL A 23 -9.61 8.99 12.10
N LEU A 24 -10.26 9.96 12.73
CA LEU A 24 -9.61 11.01 13.52
C LEU A 24 -9.36 10.61 14.99
N GLN A 25 -9.81 9.43 15.44
CA GLN A 25 -9.68 8.97 16.84
C GLN A 25 -8.39 8.17 17.14
N GLY A 26 -7.48 8.02 16.17
CA GLY A 26 -6.12 7.52 16.41
C GLY A 26 -5.94 6.00 16.31
N SER A 27 -6.89 5.29 15.69
CA SER A 27 -6.75 3.87 15.35
C SER A 27 -6.97 3.70 13.86
N VAL A 28 -6.05 4.23 13.05
CA VAL A 28 -6.07 4.00 11.61
C VAL A 28 -5.54 2.59 11.39
N GLY A 29 -6.40 1.59 11.44
CA GLY A 29 -6.11 0.29 10.85
C GLY A 29 -6.37 0.39 9.35
N ILE A 30 -5.34 0.23 8.51
CA ILE A 30 -5.53 0.04 7.08
C ILE A 30 -6.01 -1.39 6.89
N SER A 31 -7.33 -1.54 6.88
CA SER A 31 -7.97 -2.84 6.62
C SER A 31 -7.68 -3.25 5.18
N VAL A 32 -6.95 -4.35 5.03
CA VAL A 32 -6.65 -4.93 3.74
C VAL A 32 -7.87 -5.72 3.27
N ALA A 33 -8.43 -5.36 2.12
CA ALA A 33 -9.54 -6.08 1.51
C ALA A 33 -9.12 -7.52 1.15
N GLU A 34 -10.06 -8.47 1.22
CA GLU A 34 -9.80 -9.90 1.02
C GLU A 34 -9.22 -10.23 -0.37
N ASN A 35 -9.48 -9.41 -1.38
CA ASN A 35 -8.93 -9.59 -2.72
C ASN A 35 -7.44 -9.19 -2.84
N ILE A 36 -6.88 -8.48 -1.85
CA ILE A 36 -5.51 -7.95 -1.93
C ILE A 36 -4.52 -9.04 -1.55
N ARG A 37 -3.73 -9.49 -2.51
CA ARG A 37 -2.73 -10.55 -2.32
C ARG A 37 -1.30 -10.02 -2.38
N PHE A 38 -1.12 -8.78 -2.79
CA PHE A 38 0.18 -8.15 -2.97
C PHE A 38 0.18 -6.70 -2.49
N ILE A 39 1.23 -6.36 -1.72
CA ILE A 39 1.39 -5.03 -1.15
C ILE A 39 2.75 -4.50 -1.52
N THR A 40 2.78 -3.30 -2.09
CA THR A 40 4.01 -2.61 -2.42
C THR A 40 4.23 -1.46 -1.45
N VAL A 41 5.41 -1.38 -0.86
CA VAL A 41 5.79 -0.33 0.09
C VAL A 41 6.88 0.52 -0.54
N SER A 42 6.54 1.76 -0.83
CA SER A 42 7.46 2.74 -1.41
C SER A 42 7.07 4.15 -0.98
N ASP A 43 8.04 5.04 -0.84
CA ASP A 43 7.76 6.47 -0.61
C ASP A 43 7.25 7.18 -1.88
N GLU A 44 7.48 6.57 -3.06
CA GLU A 44 7.06 7.09 -4.36
C GLU A 44 5.69 6.50 -4.77
N ASN A 45 4.92 7.26 -5.56
CA ASN A 45 3.63 6.80 -6.08
C ASN A 45 3.82 5.89 -7.30
N ILE A 46 3.77 4.58 -7.06
CA ILE A 46 4.02 3.54 -8.06
C ILE A 46 2.74 2.98 -8.72
N SER A 47 1.57 3.29 -8.15
CA SER A 47 0.26 2.72 -8.53
C SER A 47 -0.08 2.87 -10.02
N GLY A 48 0.39 3.94 -10.66
CA GLY A 48 0.13 4.26 -12.07
C GLY A 48 1.19 3.78 -13.06
N SER A 49 2.27 3.14 -12.60
CA SER A 49 3.38 2.81 -13.49
C SER A 49 3.12 1.55 -14.33
N PRO A 50 3.42 1.55 -15.64
CA PRO A 50 3.30 0.34 -16.47
C PRO A 50 4.23 -0.77 -15.99
N LEU A 51 5.40 -0.42 -15.44
CA LEU A 51 6.36 -1.40 -14.95
C LEU A 51 5.83 -2.19 -13.76
N LEU A 52 5.04 -1.55 -12.89
CA LEU A 52 4.36 -2.24 -11.79
C LEU A 52 3.31 -3.21 -12.33
N ALA A 53 2.59 -2.84 -13.40
CA ALA A 53 1.65 -3.75 -14.04
C ALA A 53 2.35 -4.99 -14.62
N ASP A 54 3.54 -4.84 -15.21
CA ASP A 54 4.33 -5.97 -15.72
C ASP A 54 4.79 -6.90 -14.58
N VAL A 55 5.24 -6.33 -13.45
CA VAL A 55 5.62 -7.11 -12.26
C VAL A 55 4.43 -7.87 -11.69
N LEU A 56 3.25 -7.24 -11.60
CA LEU A 56 2.03 -7.92 -11.15
C LEU A 56 1.63 -9.05 -12.10
N LEU A 57 1.70 -8.82 -13.41
CA LEU A 57 1.39 -9.83 -14.42
C LEU A 57 2.33 -11.03 -14.33
N SER A 58 3.59 -10.79 -13.99
CA SER A 58 4.58 -11.86 -13.76
C SER A 58 4.29 -12.72 -12.52
N LEU A 59 3.50 -12.20 -11.58
CA LEU A 59 3.02 -12.87 -10.37
C LEU A 59 1.60 -13.44 -10.53
N ASP A 60 1.02 -13.37 -11.73
CA ASP A 60 -0.38 -13.72 -12.04
C ASP A 60 -1.40 -12.93 -11.20
N LEU A 61 -1.09 -11.66 -10.94
CA LEU A 61 -1.91 -10.74 -10.16
C LEU A 61 -2.41 -9.58 -11.01
N LYS A 62 -3.58 -9.07 -10.66
CA LYS A 62 -4.13 -7.86 -11.29
C LYS A 62 -3.81 -6.62 -10.46
N ARG A 63 -3.96 -5.46 -11.08
CA ARG A 63 -3.85 -4.16 -10.40
C ARG A 63 -4.85 -4.00 -9.24
N GLU A 64 -6.02 -4.62 -9.32
CA GLU A 64 -7.04 -4.62 -8.27
C GLU A 64 -6.63 -5.43 -7.03
N ASP A 65 -5.74 -6.41 -7.18
CA ASP A 65 -5.24 -7.27 -6.10
C ASP A 65 -3.96 -6.69 -5.44
N CYS A 66 -3.54 -5.51 -5.89
CA CYS A 66 -2.33 -4.82 -5.46
C CYS A 66 -2.67 -3.56 -4.65
N LEU A 67 -2.09 -3.44 -3.47
CA LEU A 67 -2.21 -2.24 -2.63
C LEU A 67 -0.85 -1.54 -2.53
N CYS A 68 -0.81 -0.27 -2.94
CA CYS A 68 0.38 0.56 -2.81
C CYS A 68 0.30 1.37 -1.52
N LEU A 69 1.27 1.21 -0.63
CA LEU A 69 1.37 1.89 0.65
C LEU A 69 2.73 2.57 0.80
N ASN A 70 2.77 3.57 1.66
CA ASN A 70 4.03 4.18 2.08
C ASN A 70 4.56 3.50 3.36
N TYR A 71 5.81 3.79 3.71
CA TYR A 71 6.44 3.26 4.93
C TYR A 71 5.73 3.70 6.23
N ASP A 72 5.13 4.89 6.24
CA ASP A 72 4.30 5.35 7.37
C ASP A 72 2.92 4.69 7.42
N GLN A 73 2.46 4.12 6.32
CA GLN A 73 1.13 3.49 6.24
C GLN A 73 1.18 2.01 6.61
N ILE A 74 2.28 1.32 6.29
CA ILE A 74 2.37 -0.11 6.59
C ILE A 74 2.41 -0.42 8.10
N GLN A 75 2.88 0.50 8.94
CA GLN A 75 2.82 0.33 10.40
C GLN A 75 1.39 0.20 10.95
N HIS A 76 0.42 0.64 10.16
CA HIS A 76 -1.00 0.67 10.47
C HIS A 76 -1.77 -0.46 9.79
N ILE A 77 -1.09 -1.40 9.13
CA ILE A 77 -1.78 -2.40 8.33
C ILE A 77 -2.39 -3.50 9.19
N GLU A 78 -3.65 -3.83 8.89
CA GLU A 78 -4.35 -4.95 9.48
C GLU A 78 -4.73 -5.93 8.36
N SER A 79 -3.91 -6.99 8.23
CA SER A 79 -4.19 -8.11 7.35
C SER A 79 -4.59 -9.34 8.16
N GLN A 80 -5.63 -10.04 7.70
CA GLN A 80 -6.06 -11.33 8.25
C GLN A 80 -5.72 -12.50 7.32
N GLN A 81 -4.97 -12.25 6.24
CA GLN A 81 -4.64 -13.24 5.21
C GLN A 81 -3.15 -13.23 4.85
N PRO A 82 -2.61 -14.34 4.30
CA PRO A 82 -1.25 -14.38 3.80
C PRO A 82 -1.10 -13.44 2.60
N ILE A 83 -0.14 -12.52 2.69
CA ILE A 83 0.11 -11.49 1.67
C ILE A 83 1.58 -11.49 1.27
N ARG A 84 1.82 -11.20 -0.01
CA ARG A 84 3.16 -10.96 -0.54
C ARG A 84 3.50 -9.48 -0.43
N TYR A 85 4.61 -9.16 0.21
CA TYR A 85 5.08 -7.79 0.37
C TYR A 85 6.24 -7.51 -0.57
N TRP A 86 6.25 -6.32 -1.16
CA TRP A 86 7.38 -5.82 -1.93
C TRP A 86 7.85 -4.50 -1.35
N LEU A 87 9.03 -4.52 -0.75
CA LEU A 87 9.63 -3.37 -0.07
C LEU A 87 10.66 -2.72 -1.00
N LEU A 88 10.45 -1.44 -1.29
CA LEU A 88 11.26 -0.61 -2.20
C LEU A 88 11.93 0.52 -1.43
N SER A 89 13.16 0.31 -0.97
CA SER A 89 13.97 1.35 -0.33
C SER A 89 15.45 1.11 -0.58
N GLU A 90 16.21 2.19 -0.66
CA GLU A 90 17.68 2.15 -0.69
C GLU A 90 18.29 1.80 0.66
N ASN A 91 17.54 2.04 1.74
CA ASN A 91 18.03 1.83 3.10
C ASN A 91 17.57 0.47 3.64
N SER A 92 18.50 -0.46 3.79
CA SER A 92 18.22 -1.79 4.37
C SER A 92 17.60 -1.68 5.76
N ASP A 93 18.03 -0.71 6.59
CA ASP A 93 17.49 -0.54 7.94
C ASP A 93 15.99 -0.19 7.92
N GLN A 94 15.54 0.57 6.91
CA GLN A 94 14.13 0.92 6.73
C GLN A 94 13.32 -0.32 6.32
N ILE A 95 13.87 -1.16 5.45
CA ILE A 95 13.29 -2.45 5.06
C ILE A 95 13.16 -3.35 6.30
N ASP A 96 14.23 -3.49 7.08
CA ASP A 96 14.26 -4.37 8.25
C ASP A 96 13.28 -3.92 9.35
N ARG A 97 13.13 -2.61 9.58
CA ARG A 97 12.07 -2.08 10.46
C ARG A 97 10.67 -2.39 9.93
N THR A 98 10.49 -2.33 8.61
CA THR A 98 9.20 -2.55 7.98
C THR A 98 8.77 -4.02 8.04
N LEU A 99 9.73 -4.95 8.00
CA LEU A 99 9.46 -6.38 8.16
C LEU A 99 8.71 -6.71 9.45
N SER A 100 8.98 -5.97 10.54
CA SER A 100 8.28 -6.16 11.82
C SER A 100 6.78 -5.85 11.73
N PHE A 101 6.34 -5.02 10.78
CA PHE A 101 4.95 -4.67 10.55
C PHE A 101 4.25 -5.56 9.51
N CYS A 102 5.00 -6.34 8.72
CA CYS A 102 4.47 -7.27 7.72
C CYS A 102 3.85 -8.51 8.38
N MET A 103 2.67 -8.37 8.97
CA MET A 103 1.95 -9.50 9.56
C MET A 103 1.43 -10.46 8.47
N LEU A 104 1.55 -11.77 8.74
CA LEU A 104 1.17 -12.85 7.81
C LEU A 104 1.84 -12.73 6.42
N ALA A 105 3.12 -12.36 6.38
CA ALA A 105 3.87 -12.32 5.12
C ALA A 105 4.08 -13.72 4.54
N GLU A 106 3.46 -14.01 3.40
CA GLU A 106 3.71 -15.21 2.60
C GLU A 106 5.11 -15.16 1.98
N ARG A 107 5.48 -13.98 1.46
CA ARG A 107 6.76 -13.71 0.84
C ARG A 107 7.10 -12.24 0.94
N VAL A 108 8.37 -11.91 1.11
CA VAL A 108 8.84 -10.53 1.09
C VAL A 108 9.91 -10.36 0.03
N TYR A 109 9.60 -9.53 -0.96
CA TYR A 109 10.53 -9.09 -1.99
C TYR A 109 11.21 -7.81 -1.56
N ARG A 110 12.51 -7.72 -1.85
CA ARG A 110 13.34 -6.55 -1.51
C ARG A 110 13.91 -5.98 -2.78
N SER A 111 13.77 -4.68 -2.97
CA SER A 111 14.32 -3.94 -4.09
C SER A 111 14.81 -2.56 -3.65
N PRO A 112 15.73 -1.94 -4.41
CA PRO A 112 16.14 -0.57 -4.16
C PRO A 112 14.96 0.40 -4.34
N SER A 113 15.21 1.72 -4.19
CA SER A 113 14.20 2.75 -4.46
C SER A 113 13.53 2.55 -5.83
N TRP A 114 12.29 3.02 -5.96
CA TRP A 114 11.55 2.85 -7.19
C TRP A 114 12.25 3.52 -8.40
N GLN A 115 12.78 4.74 -8.25
CA GLN A 115 13.62 5.38 -9.27
C GLN A 115 14.82 4.53 -9.69
N GLN A 116 15.56 3.97 -8.73
CA GLN A 116 16.72 3.14 -9.03
C GLN A 116 16.31 1.81 -9.65
N PHE A 117 15.21 1.22 -9.20
CA PHE A 117 14.63 0.01 -9.78
C PHE A 117 14.20 0.20 -11.24
N GLN A 118 13.62 1.35 -11.59
CA GLN A 118 13.27 1.68 -12.97
C GLN A 118 14.51 1.77 -13.88
N SER A 119 15.55 2.43 -13.39
CA SER A 119 16.77 2.73 -14.15
C SER A 119 17.77 1.57 -14.20
N ASN A 120 17.78 0.70 -13.18
CA ASN A 120 18.75 -0.37 -13.04
C ASN A 120 18.19 -1.72 -13.52
N GLN A 121 18.76 -2.25 -14.60
CA GLN A 121 18.40 -3.57 -15.13
C GLN A 121 18.80 -4.73 -14.20
N GLN A 122 19.87 -4.57 -13.42
CA GLN A 122 20.31 -5.59 -12.47
C GLN A 122 19.29 -5.77 -11.34
N ALA A 123 18.72 -4.69 -10.83
CA ALA A 123 17.69 -4.72 -9.78
C ALA A 123 16.43 -5.49 -10.23
N LYS A 124 16.03 -5.35 -11.51
CA LYS A 124 14.90 -6.11 -12.08
C LYS A 124 15.19 -7.61 -12.14
N ARG A 125 16.43 -7.99 -12.47
CA ARG A 125 16.87 -9.39 -12.48
C ARG A 125 16.91 -9.97 -11.07
N GLU A 126 17.38 -9.21 -10.08
CA GLU A 126 17.38 -9.63 -8.68
C GLU A 126 15.97 -9.86 -8.16
N LEU A 127 15.02 -8.95 -8.45
CA LEU A 127 13.61 -9.18 -8.15
C LEU A 127 13.10 -10.47 -8.80
N TRP A 128 13.41 -10.69 -10.08
CA TRP A 128 13.00 -11.90 -10.79
C TRP A 128 13.58 -13.17 -10.16
N GLN A 129 14.84 -13.14 -9.73
CA GLN A 129 15.46 -14.25 -9.00
C GLN A 129 14.75 -14.51 -7.67
N GLN A 130 14.37 -13.47 -6.93
CA GLN A 130 13.60 -13.63 -5.68
C GLN A 130 12.21 -14.23 -5.92
N ILE A 131 11.56 -13.88 -7.04
CA ILE A 131 10.26 -14.46 -7.42
C ILE A 131 10.39 -15.94 -7.76
N GLN A 132 11.47 -16.34 -8.43
CA GLN A 132 11.72 -17.72 -8.86
C GLN A 132 12.22 -18.63 -7.72
N GLN A 133 12.73 -18.08 -6.63
CA GLN A 133 13.20 -18.90 -5.50
C GLN A 133 12.01 -19.51 -4.75
N PRO A 134 12.01 -20.84 -4.52
CA PRO A 134 10.90 -21.56 -3.88
C PRO A 134 10.75 -21.23 -2.40
#